data_AF-A0A1C6NCE0-F1
#
_entry.id   AF-A0A1C6NCE0-F1
#
_cell.length_a   1.000
_cell.length_b   1.000
_cell.length_c   1.000
_cell.angle_alpha   90.00
_cell.angle_beta   90.00
_cell.angle_gamma   90.00
#
_symmetry.space_group_name_H-M   'P 1'
#
loop_
_entity.id
_entity.type
_entity.pdbx_description
1 polymer ?
#
loop_
_entity_poly.entity_id
_entity_poly.type
_entity_poly.pdbx_seq_one_letter_code
_entity_poly.pdbx_strand_id
1 'polypeptide(L)'
;MGQMLDKQVGELLTNREHGLACCDLKSSSVRMQKLPLAAEQALQLQALAQVLDASSECLGGQLLAAAIIDLWGSLPEPLRSAAQAASREIQQTGQPEKVPGVEFNLGGS
;
A
#
# COMPACT_ATOMS: atom_id res chain seq x y z
N MET A 1 -3.82 9.80 -18.92
CA MET A 1 -3.80 8.56 -18.12
C MET A 1 -2.44 8.51 -17.44
N GLY A 2 -2.35 8.33 -16.12
CA GLY A 2 -1.08 8.19 -15.38
C GLY A 2 -0.62 9.39 -14.53
N GLN A 3 -1.50 10.36 -14.23
CA GLN A 3 -1.07 11.62 -13.60
C GLN A 3 -0.41 11.41 -12.23
N MET A 4 -0.85 10.42 -11.46
CA MET A 4 -0.26 10.16 -10.15
C MET A 4 1.06 9.40 -10.27
N LEU A 5 1.18 8.46 -11.20
CA LEU A 5 2.45 7.77 -11.47
C LEU A 5 3.55 8.75 -11.89
N ASP A 6 3.24 9.66 -12.82
CA ASP A 6 4.18 10.68 -13.31
C ASP A 6 4.63 11.60 -12.18
N LYS A 7 3.69 12.00 -11.32
CA LYS A 7 3.99 12.80 -10.12
C LYS A 7 4.90 12.02 -9.15
N GLN A 8 4.62 10.73 -8.91
CA GLN A 8 5.42 9.90 -8.00
C GLN A 8 6.85 9.74 -8.50
N VAL A 9 7.05 9.60 -9.82
CA VAL A 9 8.40 9.56 -10.42
C VAL A 9 9.14 10.87 -10.17
N GLY A 10 8.47 12.03 -10.33
CA GLY A 10 9.06 13.34 -10.03
C GLY A 10 9.47 13.48 -8.56
N GLU A 11 8.63 13.02 -7.63
CA GLU A 11 8.93 13.03 -6.19
C GLU A 11 10.11 12.10 -5.85
N LEU A 12 10.19 10.92 -6.46
CA LEU A 12 11.32 9.98 -6.26
C LEU A 12 12.66 10.57 -6.70
N LEU A 13 12.69 11.22 -7.86
CA LEU A 13 13.89 11.90 -8.35
C LEU A 13 14.30 13.06 -7.42
N THR A 14 13.32 13.84 -6.98
CA THR A 14 13.55 14.94 -6.03
C THR A 14 14.09 14.43 -4.69
N ASN A 15 13.51 13.35 -4.13
CA ASN A 15 13.94 12.77 -2.87
C ASN A 15 15.37 12.23 -2.94
N ARG A 16 15.73 11.62 -4.07
CA ARG A 16 17.11 11.19 -4.34
C ARG A 16 18.08 12.37 -4.34
N GLU A 17 17.76 13.45 -5.05
CA GLU A 17 18.62 14.64 -5.11
C GLU A 17 18.86 15.27 -3.73
N HIS A 18 17.88 15.16 -2.83
CA HIS A 18 17.96 15.68 -1.47
C HIS A 18 18.41 14.66 -0.42
N GLY A 19 18.71 13.41 -0.81
CA GLY A 19 19.12 12.35 0.10
C GLY A 19 18.04 11.98 1.14
N LEU A 20 16.77 12.19 0.82
CA LEU A 20 15.66 11.92 1.73
C LEU A 20 15.31 10.42 1.68
N ALA A 21 15.19 9.80 2.87
CA ALA A 21 14.78 8.41 2.98
C ALA A 21 13.37 8.20 2.42
N CYS A 22 13.23 7.20 1.56
CA CYS A 22 12.05 7.02 0.69
C CYS A 22 10.78 6.59 1.46
N CYS A 23 10.87 5.81 2.54
CA CYS A 23 9.74 5.59 3.45
C CYS A 23 10.11 4.92 4.78
N ASP A 24 9.23 5.12 5.78
CA ASP A 24 9.25 4.41 7.06
C ASP A 24 8.37 3.13 6.99
N LEU A 25 9.02 1.97 6.92
CA LEU A 25 8.36 0.66 6.95
C LEU A 25 7.89 0.24 8.36
N LYS A 26 8.15 1.04 9.39
CA LYS A 26 7.84 0.73 10.80
C LYS A 26 6.52 1.35 11.27
N SER A 27 5.91 2.23 10.48
CA SER A 27 4.63 2.81 10.83
C SER A 27 3.54 1.74 10.97
N SER A 28 2.71 1.86 12.01
CA SER A 28 1.57 0.98 12.25
C SER A 28 0.50 1.05 11.14
N SER A 29 0.57 2.08 10.29
CA SER A 29 -0.28 2.24 9.10
C SER A 29 0.26 1.53 7.85
N VAL A 30 1.49 0.99 7.88
CA VAL A 30 2.08 0.24 6.78
C VAL A 30 1.77 -1.25 6.95
N ARG A 31 1.48 -1.92 5.83
CA ARG A 31 1.26 -3.36 5.77
C ARG A 31 2.14 -3.92 4.66
N MET A 32 2.89 -4.97 4.97
CA MET A 32 3.65 -5.70 3.96
C MET A 32 2.69 -6.60 3.17
N GLN A 33 2.64 -6.40 1.86
CA GLN A 33 1.86 -7.22 0.95
C GLN A 33 2.80 -8.09 0.12
N LYS A 34 2.53 -9.39 0.06
CA LYS A 34 3.20 -10.28 -0.90
C LYS A 34 2.44 -10.21 -2.22
N LEU A 35 3.16 -9.87 -3.29
CA LEU A 35 2.61 -9.73 -4.64
C LEU A 35 3.40 -10.64 -5.58
N PRO A 36 2.73 -11.42 -6.44
CA PRO A 36 3.41 -12.10 -7.51
C PRO A 36 3.85 -11.06 -8.56
N LEU A 37 5.15 -11.03 -8.86
CA LEU A 37 5.71 -10.24 -9.95
C LEU A 37 6.33 -11.17 -10.98
N ALA A 38 6.27 -10.80 -12.26
CA ALA A 38 7.08 -11.48 -13.25
C ALA A 38 8.57 -11.29 -12.91
N ALA A 39 9.39 -12.31 -13.15
CA ALA A 39 10.80 -12.30 -12.75
C ALA A 39 11.56 -11.07 -13.29
N GLU A 40 11.27 -10.67 -14.53
CA GLU A 40 11.87 -9.49 -15.16
C GLU A 40 11.48 -8.18 -14.44
N GLN A 41 10.21 -8.03 -14.08
CA GLN A 41 9.72 -6.85 -13.38
C GLN A 41 10.31 -6.75 -11.96
N ALA A 42 10.47 -7.88 -11.28
CA ALA A 42 11.13 -7.92 -9.98
C ALA A 42 12.59 -7.46 -10.08
N LEU A 43 13.31 -7.89 -11.11
CA LEU A 43 14.69 -7.47 -11.35
C LEU A 43 14.79 -5.98 -11.72
N GLN A 44 13.88 -5.50 -12.56
CA GLN A 44 13.77 -4.07 -12.90
C GLN A 44 13.48 -3.22 -11.66
N LEU A 45 12.59 -3.67 -10.77
CA LEU A 45 12.29 -2.96 -9.52
C LEU A 45 13.50 -2.89 -8.59
N GLN A 46 14.28 -3.97 -8.49
CA GLN A 46 15.52 -3.99 -7.69
C GLN A 46 16.59 -3.05 -8.26
N ALA A 47 16.80 -3.06 -9.58
CA ALA A 47 17.69 -2.12 -10.25
C ALA A 47 17.21 -0.66 -10.04
N LEU A 48 15.90 -0.46 -10.17
CA LEU A 48 15.11 0.71 -9.77
C LEU A 48 15.58 1.30 -8.44
N ALA A 49 15.37 0.49 -7.42
CA ALA A 49 15.62 0.80 -6.04
C ALA A 49 17.10 1.13 -5.79
N GLN A 50 18.01 0.34 -6.38
CA GLN A 50 19.45 0.59 -6.27
C GLN A 50 19.86 1.93 -6.89
N VAL A 51 19.36 2.24 -8.09
CA VAL A 51 19.64 3.51 -8.78
C VAL A 51 19.00 4.68 -8.06
N LEU A 52 17.92 4.49 -7.31
CA LEU A 52 17.23 5.57 -6.59
C LEU A 52 17.62 5.69 -5.11
N ASP A 53 18.54 4.85 -4.62
CA ASP A 53 18.92 4.74 -3.21
C ASP A 53 17.71 4.54 -2.27
N ALA A 54 16.80 3.66 -2.70
CA ALA A 54 15.58 3.30 -1.98
C ALA A 54 15.52 1.78 -1.75
N SER A 55 14.66 1.32 -0.84
CA SER A 55 14.34 -0.11 -0.77
C SER A 55 13.33 -0.51 -1.85
N SER A 56 13.45 -1.73 -2.37
CA SER A 56 12.55 -2.26 -3.39
C SER A 56 11.09 -2.33 -2.93
N GLU A 57 10.88 -2.59 -1.64
CA GLU A 57 9.59 -2.66 -0.98
C GLU A 57 8.96 -1.27 -0.89
N CYS A 58 9.76 -0.27 -0.55
CA CYS A 58 9.34 1.13 -0.51
C CYS A 58 8.94 1.63 -1.89
N LEU A 59 9.82 1.43 -2.87
CA LEU A 59 9.57 1.84 -4.25
C LEU A 59 8.35 1.11 -4.82
N GLY A 60 8.25 -0.19 -4.61
CA GLY A 60 7.10 -0.99 -5.04
C GLY A 60 5.79 -0.53 -4.40
N GLY A 61 5.80 -0.20 -3.11
CA GLY A 61 4.65 0.34 -2.40
C GLY A 61 4.18 1.69 -2.96
N GLN A 62 5.10 2.61 -3.22
CA GLN A 62 4.77 3.92 -3.80
C GLN A 62 4.22 3.81 -5.22
N LEU A 63 4.85 3.00 -6.07
CA LEU A 63 4.38 2.77 -7.44
C LEU A 63 3.00 2.13 -7.46
N LEU A 64 2.76 1.14 -6.59
CA LEU A 64 1.45 0.50 -6.46
C LEU A 64 0.39 1.49 -5.96
N ALA A 65 0.71 2.32 -4.96
CA ALA A 65 -0.21 3.33 -4.46
C ALA A 65 -0.61 4.33 -5.55
N ALA A 66 0.35 4.83 -6.32
CA ALA A 66 0.09 5.72 -7.44
C ALA A 66 -0.80 5.05 -8.51
N ALA A 67 -0.48 3.80 -8.88
CA ALA A 67 -1.27 3.03 -9.83
C ALA A 67 -2.71 2.77 -9.35
N ILE A 68 -2.91 2.50 -8.05
CA ILE A 68 -4.24 2.34 -7.45
C ILE A 68 -5.04 3.65 -7.54
N ILE A 69 -4.43 4.79 -7.24
CA ILE A 69 -5.09 6.11 -7.33
C ILE A 69 -5.52 6.41 -8.78
N ASP A 70 -4.62 6.21 -9.74
CA ASP A 70 -4.92 6.40 -11.16
C ASP A 70 -6.03 5.44 -11.62
N LEU A 71 -6.02 4.18 -11.15
CA LEU A 71 -7.09 3.20 -11.42
C LEU A 71 -8.44 3.71 -10.90
N TRP A 72 -8.52 4.14 -9.64
CA TRP A 72 -9.75 4.67 -9.03
C TRP A 72 -10.34 5.84 -9.82
N GLY A 73 -9.49 6.76 -10.28
CA GLY A 73 -9.91 7.90 -11.10
C GLY A 73 -10.44 7.49 -12.48
N SER A 74 -9.93 6.40 -13.03
CA SER A 74 -10.31 5.88 -14.35
C SER A 74 -11.52 4.94 -14.35
N LEU A 75 -11.87 4.34 -13.21
CA LEU A 75 -12.98 3.38 -13.13
C LEU A 75 -14.33 4.06 -13.41
N PRO A 76 -15.21 3.43 -14.22
CA PRO A 76 -16.58 3.90 -14.40
C PRO A 76 -17.37 3.76 -13.09
N GLU A 77 -18.36 4.64 -12.91
CA GLU A 77 -19.08 4.79 -11.64
C GLU A 77 -19.63 3.48 -11.04
N PRO A 78 -20.26 2.56 -11.81
CA PRO A 78 -20.77 1.31 -11.25
C PRO A 78 -19.68 0.43 -10.63
N LEU A 79 -18.51 0.35 -11.28
CA LEU A 79 -17.36 -0.44 -10.77
C LEU A 79 -16.70 0.26 -9.59
N ARG A 80 -16.64 1.59 -9.61
CA ARG A 80 -16.14 2.39 -8.50
C ARG A 80 -16.97 2.18 -7.24
N SER A 81 -18.30 2.26 -7.34
CA SER A 81 -19.19 2.04 -6.19
C SER A 81 -19.04 0.60 -5.65
N ALA A 82 -18.97 -0.40 -6.53
CA ALA A 82 -18.76 -1.79 -6.13
C ALA A 82 -17.42 -2.01 -5.39
N ALA A 83 -16.33 -1.44 -5.90
CA ALA A 83 -15.03 -1.52 -5.25
C ALA A 83 -15.00 -0.81 -3.88
N GLN A 84 -15.77 0.28 -3.72
CA GLN A 84 -15.88 0.99 -2.44
C GLN A 84 -16.64 0.17 -1.41
N ALA A 85 -17.72 -0.49 -1.83
CA ALA A 85 -18.46 -1.42 -0.97
C ALA A 85 -17.57 -2.56 -0.49
N ALA A 86 -16.84 -3.22 -1.41
CA ALA A 86 -15.90 -4.28 -1.06
C ALA A 86 -14.80 -3.83 -0.10
N SER A 87 -14.27 -2.61 -0.29
CA SER A 87 -13.25 -2.05 0.62
C SER A 87 -13.78 -1.88 2.05
N ARG A 88 -15.03 -1.45 2.21
CA ARG A 88 -15.68 -1.32 3.53
C ARG A 88 -15.88 -2.68 4.19
N GLU A 89 -16.32 -3.68 3.43
CA GLU A 89 -16.51 -5.05 3.93
C GLU A 89 -15.19 -5.66 4.41
N ILE A 90 -14.11 -5.50 3.63
CA ILE A 90 -12.77 -5.96 4.01
C ILE A 90 -12.29 -5.26 5.30
N GLN A 91 -12.55 -3.97 5.44
CA GLN A 91 -12.19 -3.24 6.68
C GLN A 91 -12.96 -3.74 7.90
N GLN A 92 -14.22 -4.16 7.73
CA GLN A 92 -15.06 -4.67 8.82
C GLN A 92 -14.70 -6.11 9.20
N THR A 93 -14.34 -6.94 8.21
CA THR A 93 -13.98 -8.35 8.41
C THR A 93 -12.52 -8.56 8.79
N GLY A 94 -11.63 -7.63 8.44
CA GLY A 94 -10.20 -7.65 8.77
C GLY A 94 -9.84 -7.00 10.11
N GLN A 95 -10.81 -6.49 10.87
CA GLN A 95 -10.58 -6.12 12.27
C GLN A 95 -10.50 -7.41 13.10
N PRO A 96 -9.40 -7.68 13.83
CA PRO A 96 -9.42 -8.73 14.84
C PRO A 96 -10.54 -8.40 15.82
N GLU A 97 -11.51 -9.31 15.88
CA GLU A 97 -12.71 -9.37 16.71
C GLU A 97 -12.88 -8.24 17.74
N LYS A 98 -13.98 -7.48 17.58
CA LYS A 98 -14.77 -7.11 18.76
C LYS A 98 -15.15 -8.41 19.46
N VAL A 99 -14.33 -8.88 20.39
CA VAL A 99 -14.69 -9.95 21.32
C VAL A 99 -15.91 -9.45 22.10
N PRO A 100 -17.14 -9.97 21.87
CA PRO A 100 -18.28 -9.60 22.69
C PRO A 100 -18.13 -10.36 24.00
N GLY A 101 -17.89 -9.62 25.09
CA GLY A 101 -18.07 -10.10 26.45
C GLY A 101 -17.23 -11.31 26.86
N VAL A 102 -15.99 -11.08 27.28
CA VAL A 102 -15.46 -11.90 28.38
C VAL A 102 -16.19 -11.44 29.63
N GLU A 103 -17.30 -12.09 29.96
CA GLU A 103 -17.84 -12.06 31.32
C GLU A 103 -16.75 -12.65 32.23
N PHE A 104 -16.10 -11.79 33.00
CA PHE A 104 -15.26 -12.22 34.10
C PHE A 104 -16.18 -12.76 35.20
N ASN A 105 -16.55 -14.05 35.08
CA ASN A 105 -17.01 -14.82 36.23
C ASN A 105 -15.82 -15.03 37.17
N LEU A 106 -15.60 -14.05 38.05
CA LEU A 106 -14.85 -14.26 39.29
C LEU A 106 -15.73 -15.10 40.23
N GLY A 107 -15.71 -16.41 40.02
CA GLY A 107 -16.13 -17.39 41.00
C GLY A 107 -14.99 -17.68 41.98
N GLY A 108 -15.34 -17.74 43.27
CA GLY A 108 -14.49 -18.21 44.38
C GLY A 108 -14.18 -17.10 45.38
N SER A 109 -14.44 -17.22 46.68
CA SER A 109 -14.93 -18.30 47.55
C SER A 109 -15.52 -17.67 48.81
#